data_AF-A0A9C7S8E4-F1
#
_entry.id   AF-A0A9C7S8E4-F1
#
_cell.length_a   1.000
_cell.length_b   1.000
_cell.length_c   1.000
_cell.angle_alpha   90.00
_cell.angle_beta   90.00
_cell.angle_gamma   90.00
#
_symmetry.space_group_name_H-M   'P 1'
#
loop_
_entity.id
_entity.type
_entity.pdbx_description
1 polymer ?
#
loop_
_entity_poly.entity_id
_entity_poly.type
_entity_poly.pdbx_seq_one_letter_code
_entity_poly.pdbx_strand_id
1 'polypeptide(L)'
;METENKPIGSEEPVATFNPQLKATRMTTDLVLIIIAIAVPVVSWVFIPFGGESHWFGRSGTIMAIIGIMLESRLFASKLIMFELTQLPGQQKGISSYRYVMSKGMAIVSHIILITGALISGYGDLFFAGMNYSWLYAE
;
A
#
# COMPACT_ATOMS: atom_id res chain seq x y z
N MET A 1 -47.74 -36.97 23.55
CA MET A 1 -46.42 -37.06 22.90
C MET A 1 -46.13 -35.68 22.34
N GLU A 2 -45.53 -34.81 23.17
CA GLU A 2 -45.04 -33.50 22.74
C GLU A 2 -43.76 -33.71 21.93
N THR A 3 -43.76 -33.25 20.68
CA THR A 3 -42.55 -33.21 19.86
C THR A 3 -41.73 -32.00 20.28
N GLU A 4 -40.63 -32.25 20.99
CA GLU A 4 -39.62 -31.29 21.38
C GLU A 4 -39.04 -30.59 20.16
N ASN A 5 -39.34 -29.30 20.02
CA ASN A 5 -38.84 -28.45 18.95
C ASN A 5 -37.40 -28.04 19.31
N LYS A 6 -36.42 -28.73 18.74
CA LYS A 6 -35.00 -28.45 18.95
C LYS A 6 -34.65 -27.14 18.23
N PRO A 7 -34.21 -26.07 18.91
CA PRO A 7 -33.80 -24.85 18.24
C PRO A 7 -32.55 -25.17 17.40
N ILE A 8 -32.67 -25.01 16.08
CA ILE A 8 -31.54 -25.00 15.15
C ILE A 8 -30.69 -23.80 15.55
N GLY A 9 -29.62 -24.09 16.29
CA GLY A 9 -28.62 -23.10 16.66
C GLY A 9 -28.11 -22.42 15.40
N SER A 10 -28.40 -21.13 15.28
CA SER A 10 -27.74 -20.22 14.36
C SER A 10 -26.28 -20.10 14.79
N GLU A 11 -25.45 -21.05 14.36
CA GLU A 11 -24.00 -20.86 14.34
C GLU A 11 -23.71 -19.83 13.25
N GLU A 12 -23.90 -18.54 13.57
CA GLU A 12 -23.27 -17.48 12.80
C GLU A 12 -21.78 -17.81 12.74
N PRO A 13 -21.16 -17.83 11.55
CA PRO A 13 -19.76 -18.14 11.43
C PRO A 13 -18.99 -17.08 12.20
N VAL A 14 -18.54 -17.44 13.41
CA VAL A 14 -17.60 -16.65 14.19
C VAL A 14 -16.44 -16.42 13.25
N ALA A 15 -16.24 -15.19 12.80
CA ALA A 15 -15.15 -14.83 11.90
C ALA A 15 -13.83 -15.16 12.59
N THR A 16 -13.37 -16.41 12.44
CA THR A 16 -12.16 -16.90 13.08
C THR A 16 -11.01 -16.19 12.41
N PHE A 17 -10.44 -15.24 13.14
CA PHE A 17 -9.27 -14.50 12.75
C PHE A 17 -8.13 -15.48 12.39
N ASN A 18 -7.83 -15.62 11.10
CA ASN A 18 -6.73 -16.49 10.65
C ASN A 18 -5.40 -15.72 10.72
N PRO A 19 -4.52 -16.00 11.69
CA PRO A 19 -3.26 -15.28 11.87
C PRO A 19 -2.29 -15.49 10.70
N GLN A 20 -2.36 -16.63 9.99
CA GLN A 20 -1.50 -16.91 8.84
C GLN A 20 -1.83 -15.97 7.68
N LEU A 21 -3.13 -15.70 7.44
CA LEU A 21 -3.56 -14.78 6.38
C LEU A 21 -3.09 -13.34 6.63
N LYS A 22 -2.98 -12.93 7.91
CA LYS A 22 -2.48 -11.60 8.29
C LYS A 22 -0.96 -11.48 8.09
N ALA A 23 -0.20 -12.49 8.48
CA ALA A 23 1.26 -12.49 8.32
C ALA A 23 1.62 -12.38 6.84
N THR A 24 1.00 -13.19 5.99
CA THR A 24 1.21 -13.15 4.53
C THR A 24 0.88 -11.77 3.96
N ARG A 25 -0.24 -11.15 4.36
CA ARG A 25 -0.62 -9.80 3.88
C ARG A 25 0.41 -8.74 4.26
N MET A 26 0.88 -8.73 5.51
CA MET A 26 1.90 -7.78 5.97
C MET A 26 3.22 -7.96 5.23
N THR A 27 3.65 -9.20 5.01
CA THR A 27 4.85 -9.50 4.21
C THR A 27 4.68 -9.01 2.78
N THR A 28 3.53 -9.25 2.14
CA THR A 28 3.27 -8.75 0.79
C THR A 28 3.32 -7.22 0.72
N ASP A 29 2.70 -6.52 1.68
CA ASP A 29 2.71 -5.05 1.71
C ASP A 29 4.14 -4.50 1.84
N LEU A 30 4.96 -5.14 2.68
CA LEU A 30 6.35 -4.75 2.89
C LEU A 30 7.19 -4.97 1.63
N VAL A 31 7.01 -6.11 0.95
CA VAL A 31 7.68 -6.39 -0.33
C VAL A 31 7.28 -5.37 -1.39
N LEU A 32 5.99 -5.01 -1.48
CA LEU A 32 5.52 -3.98 -2.41
C LEU A 32 6.15 -2.62 -2.13
N ILE A 33 6.27 -2.22 -0.87
CA ILE A 33 6.94 -0.98 -0.47
C ILE A 33 8.41 -0.99 -0.92
N ILE A 34 9.12 -2.10 -0.69
CA ILE A 34 10.52 -2.24 -1.11
C ILE A 34 10.64 -2.08 -2.62
N ILE A 35 9.78 -2.75 -3.39
CA ILE A 35 9.80 -2.66 -4.87
C ILE A 35 9.48 -1.23 -5.32
N ALA A 36 8.48 -0.58 -4.72
CA ALA A 36 8.07 0.78 -5.07
C ALA A 36 9.20 1.80 -4.89
N ILE A 37 10.07 1.60 -3.90
CA ILE A 37 11.24 2.45 -3.66
C ILE A 37 12.43 2.02 -4.52
N ALA A 38 12.68 0.71 -4.65
CA ALA A 38 13.82 0.19 -5.37
C ALA A 38 13.78 0.53 -6.87
N VAL A 39 12.61 0.47 -7.50
CA VAL A 39 12.44 0.75 -8.94
C VAL A 39 12.94 2.15 -9.34
N PRO A 40 12.46 3.25 -8.73
CA PRO A 40 12.97 4.59 -9.04
C PRO A 40 14.42 4.81 -8.61
N VAL A 41 14.88 4.20 -7.50
CA VAL A 41 16.28 4.29 -7.08
C VAL A 41 17.22 3.63 -8.08
N VAL A 42 16.89 2.41 -8.53
CA VAL A 42 17.67 1.70 -9.56
C VAL A 42 17.66 2.50 -10.86
N SER A 43 16.50 3.01 -11.28
CA SER A 43 16.41 3.83 -12.49
C SER A 43 17.26 5.09 -12.38
N TRP A 44 17.28 5.76 -11.23
CA TRP A 44 18.12 6.93 -10.98
C TRP A 44 19.61 6.60 -11.08
N VAL A 45 20.04 5.53 -10.42
CA VAL A 45 21.45 5.10 -10.38
C VAL A 45 21.94 4.63 -11.74
N PHE A 46 21.08 4.08 -12.60
CA PHE A 46 21.47 3.58 -13.92
C PHE A 46 21.58 4.68 -15.00
N ILE A 47 21.01 5.87 -14.80
CA ILE A 47 21.05 6.96 -15.79
C ILE A 47 22.49 7.36 -16.15
N PRO A 48 23.42 7.58 -15.22
CA PRO A 48 24.82 7.91 -15.53
C PRO A 48 25.56 6.83 -16.35
N PHE A 49 25.07 5.59 -16.39
CA PHE A 49 25.70 4.47 -17.11
C PHE A 49 25.14 4.28 -18.53
N GLY A 50 24.49 5.32 -19.09
CA GLY A 50 23.87 5.27 -20.41
C GLY A 50 22.39 4.89 -20.39
N GLY A 51 21.75 4.94 -19.22
CA GLY A 51 20.30 4.78 -19.10
C GLY A 51 19.55 5.98 -19.67
N GLU A 52 18.50 5.72 -20.45
CA GLU A 52 17.68 6.78 -21.02
C GLU A 52 16.87 7.46 -19.91
N SER A 53 16.89 8.80 -19.85
CA SER A 53 16.26 9.57 -18.76
C SER A 53 14.76 9.30 -18.58
N HIS A 54 14.07 8.94 -19.67
CA HIS A 54 12.65 8.61 -19.66
C HIS A 54 12.32 7.35 -18.83
N TRP A 55 13.30 6.49 -18.56
CA TRP A 55 13.11 5.34 -17.67
C TRP A 55 12.85 5.79 -16.23
N PHE A 56 13.43 6.91 -15.80
CA PHE A 56 13.12 7.45 -14.48
C PHE A 56 11.70 7.97 -14.40
N GLY A 57 11.20 8.69 -15.41
CA GLY A 57 9.77 9.05 -15.49
C GLY A 57 8.86 7.81 -15.39
N ARG A 58 9.13 6.77 -16.18
CA ARG A 58 8.36 5.51 -16.16
C ARG A 58 8.44 4.77 -14.82
N SER A 59 9.59 4.83 -14.14
CA SER A 59 9.77 4.24 -12.81
C SER A 59 8.83 4.87 -11.76
N GLY A 60 8.53 6.16 -11.90
CA GLY A 60 7.52 6.86 -11.10
C GLY A 60 6.11 6.32 -11.30
N THR A 61 5.74 5.98 -12.54
CA THR A 61 4.43 5.36 -12.82
C THR A 61 4.30 4.00 -12.12
N ILE A 62 5.36 3.19 -12.13
CA ILE A 62 5.37 1.89 -11.43
C ILE A 62 5.21 2.10 -9.92
N MET A 63 5.96 3.05 -9.35
CA MET A 63 5.85 3.42 -7.93
C MET A 63 4.43 3.88 -7.58
N ALA A 64 3.80 4.71 -8.41
CA ALA A 64 2.44 5.20 -8.22
C ALA A 64 1.41 4.05 -8.26
N ILE A 65 1.50 3.15 -9.24
CA ILE A 65 0.61 1.97 -9.33
C ILE A 65 0.70 1.13 -8.06
N ILE A 66 1.90 0.89 -7.54
CA ILE A 66 2.09 0.15 -6.29
C ILE A 66 1.48 0.92 -5.10
N GLY A 67 1.61 2.24 -5.06
CA GLY A 67 0.95 3.11 -4.08
C GLY A 67 -0.58 2.92 -4.07
N ILE A 68 -1.21 2.93 -5.25
CA ILE A 68 -2.66 2.68 -5.41
C ILE A 68 -3.04 1.27 -4.93
N MET A 69 -2.23 0.26 -5.24
CA MET A 69 -2.47 -1.11 -4.79
C MET A 69 -2.41 -1.21 -3.26
N LEU A 70 -1.43 -0.57 -2.62
CA LEU A 70 -1.29 -0.52 -1.17
C LEU A 70 -2.49 0.18 -0.53
N GLU A 71 -2.93 1.33 -1.07
CA GLU A 71 -4.12 2.02 -0.60
C GLU A 71 -5.38 1.17 -0.72
N SER A 72 -5.58 0.52 -1.86
CA SER A 72 -6.76 -0.34 -2.10
C SER A 72 -6.85 -1.46 -1.07
N ARG A 73 -5.71 -2.07 -0.72
CA ARG A 73 -5.62 -3.13 0.30
C ARG A 73 -5.84 -2.60 1.72
N LEU A 74 -5.34 -1.40 2.02
CA LEU A 74 -5.59 -0.73 3.29
C LEU A 74 -7.06 -0.32 3.45
N PHE A 75 -7.67 0.18 2.39
CA PHE A 75 -9.10 0.53 2.35
C PHE A 75 -9.97 -0.70 2.59
N ALA A 76 -9.72 -1.81 1.87
CA ALA A 76 -10.42 -3.06 2.09
C ALA A 76 -10.29 -3.56 3.54
N SER A 77 -9.12 -3.40 4.15
CA SER A 77 -8.89 -3.79 5.54
C SER A 77 -9.64 -2.90 6.54
N LYS A 78 -9.77 -1.60 6.25
CA LYS A 78 -10.57 -0.67 7.07
C LYS A 78 -12.07 -0.96 6.96
N LEU A 79 -12.56 -1.28 5.76
CA LEU A 79 -13.96 -1.63 5.53
C LEU A 79 -14.36 -2.88 6.33
N ILE A 80 -13.55 -3.94 6.27
CA ILE A 80 -13.76 -5.17 7.06
C ILE A 80 -13.75 -4.87 8.56
N MET A 81 -12.80 -4.05 9.04
CA MET A 81 -12.79 -3.67 10.46
C MET A 81 -14.03 -2.87 10.85
N PHE A 82 -14.49 -1.96 10.00
CA PHE A 82 -15.69 -1.16 10.23
C PHE A 82 -16.93 -2.05 10.38
N GLU A 83 -17.14 -2.99 9.43
CA GLU A 83 -18.22 -3.97 9.47
C GLU A 83 -18.19 -4.81 10.77
N LEU A 84 -17.01 -5.27 11.19
CA LEU A 84 -16.86 -6.03 12.43
C LEU A 84 -17.20 -5.22 13.69
N THR A 85 -16.88 -3.91 13.71
CA THR A 85 -17.26 -3.03 14.84
C THR A 85 -18.74 -2.70 14.91
N GLN A 86 -19.48 -2.80 13.82
CA GLN A 86 -20.92 -2.51 13.79
C GLN A 86 -21.79 -3.69 14.27
N LEU A 87 -21.21 -4.89 14.40
CA LEU A 87 -21.93 -6.06 14.90
C LEU A 87 -22.19 -5.94 16.42
N PRO A 88 -23.46 -6.05 16.88
CA PRO A 88 -23.80 -5.96 18.30
C PRO A 88 -23.10 -7.08 19.08
N GLY A 89 -22.25 -6.71 20.05
CA GLY A 89 -21.51 -7.65 20.91
C GLY A 89 -20.00 -7.78 20.61
N GLN A 90 -19.51 -7.25 19.48
CA GLN A 90 -18.10 -7.34 19.05
C GLN A 90 -17.24 -6.10 19.36
N GLN A 91 -17.61 -5.28 20.35
CA GLN A 91 -16.85 -4.07 20.73
C GLN A 91 -15.48 -4.34 21.38
N LYS A 92 -15.08 -5.60 21.61
CA LYS A 92 -13.86 -5.91 22.36
C LYS A 92 -12.62 -5.95 21.47
N GLY A 93 -11.93 -4.82 21.45
CA GLY A 93 -10.46 -4.80 21.39
C GLY A 93 -9.85 -4.62 20.02
N ILE A 94 -10.18 -3.52 19.31
CA ILE A 94 -9.21 -2.98 18.35
C ILE A 94 -8.00 -2.51 19.17
N SER A 95 -6.98 -3.35 19.28
CA SER A 95 -5.73 -3.00 19.96
C SER A 95 -5.20 -1.69 19.38
N SER A 96 -4.89 -0.69 20.21
CA SER A 96 -4.35 0.61 19.76
C SER A 96 -3.17 0.44 18.79
N TYR A 97 -2.39 -0.63 18.96
CA TYR A 97 -1.32 -1.04 18.05
C TYR A 97 -1.76 -1.23 16.58
N ARG A 98 -2.91 -1.89 16.33
CA ARG A 98 -3.47 -2.08 14.98
C ARG A 98 -3.89 -0.77 14.34
N TYR A 99 -4.45 0.15 15.13
CA TYR A 99 -4.87 1.46 14.65
C TYR A 99 -3.66 2.31 14.23
N VAL A 100 -2.61 2.34 15.06
CA VAL A 100 -1.36 3.05 14.77
C VAL A 100 -0.66 2.46 13.55
N MET A 101 -0.57 1.13 13.45
CA MET A 101 0.08 0.46 12.32
C MET A 101 -0.68 0.67 10.99
N SER A 102 -2.02 0.66 11.02
CA SER A 102 -2.87 0.99 9.86
C SER A 102 -2.70 2.44 9.41
N LYS A 103 -2.61 3.38 10.35
CA LYS A 103 -2.31 4.79 10.05
C LYS A 103 -0.92 4.97 9.44
N GLY A 104 0.09 4.33 10.02
CA GLY A 104 1.46 4.39 9.50
C GLY A 104 1.54 3.87 8.06
N MET A 105 0.94 2.71 7.79
CA MET A 105 0.89 2.15 6.43
C MET A 105 0.15 3.05 5.46
N ALA A 106 -0.92 3.72 5.88
CA ALA A 106 -1.64 4.68 5.04
C ALA A 106 -0.79 5.91 4.70
N ILE A 107 -0.03 6.43 5.66
CA ILE A 107 0.89 7.54 5.40
C ILE A 107 1.97 7.12 4.40
N VAL A 108 2.56 5.93 4.59
CA VAL A 108 3.56 5.40 3.67
C VAL A 108 3.00 5.20 2.26
N SER A 109 1.78 4.65 2.12
CA SER A 109 1.16 4.46 0.81
C SER A 109 0.88 5.78 0.10
N HIS A 110 0.43 6.82 0.82
CA HIS A 110 0.23 8.16 0.27
C HIS A 110 1.54 8.77 -0.21
N ILE A 111 2.60 8.68 0.58
CA ILE A 111 3.92 9.18 0.21
C ILE A 111 4.38 8.47 -1.07
N ILE A 112 4.27 7.14 -1.12
CA ILE A 112 4.65 6.36 -2.31
C ILE A 112 3.86 6.82 -3.54
N LEU A 113 2.54 6.98 -3.40
CA LEU A 113 1.67 7.39 -4.50
C LEU A 113 2.02 8.80 -5.01
N ILE A 114 2.12 9.77 -4.10
CA ILE A 114 2.40 11.17 -4.44
C ILE A 114 3.80 11.29 -5.06
N THR A 115 4.81 10.69 -4.44
CA THR A 115 6.17 10.71 -4.98
C THR A 115 6.25 10.00 -6.33
N GLY A 116 5.60 8.85 -6.50
CA GLY A 116 5.51 8.15 -7.78
C GLY A 116 4.84 9.01 -8.86
N ALA A 117 3.74 9.69 -8.53
CA ALA A 117 3.05 10.59 -9.45
C ALA A 117 3.93 11.79 -9.85
N LEU A 118 4.67 12.37 -8.89
CA LEU A 118 5.60 13.46 -9.16
C LEU A 118 6.75 13.02 -10.06
N ILE A 119 7.36 11.86 -9.80
CA ILE A 119 8.41 11.29 -10.66
C ILE A 119 7.84 10.99 -12.05
N SER A 120 6.62 10.47 -12.14
CA SER A 120 5.97 10.18 -13.42
C SER A 120 5.69 11.43 -14.24
N GLY A 121 5.30 12.53 -13.59
CA GLY A 121 4.96 13.78 -14.29
C GLY A 121 6.18 14.65 -14.60
N TYR A 122 7.21 14.62 -13.73
CA TYR A 122 8.32 15.59 -13.75
C TYR A 122 9.71 14.95 -13.82
N GLY A 123 9.81 13.62 -13.80
CA GLY A 123 11.10 12.90 -13.78
C GLY A 123 11.99 13.27 -14.97
N ASP A 124 11.41 13.37 -16.16
CA ASP A 124 12.16 13.69 -17.38
C ASP A 124 12.65 15.14 -17.39
N LEU A 125 11.85 16.07 -16.84
CA LEU A 125 12.17 17.48 -16.72
C LEU A 125 13.33 17.72 -15.75
N PHE A 126 13.37 16.98 -14.65
CA PHE A 126 14.42 17.09 -13.65
C PHE A 126 15.80 16.78 -14.25
N PHE A 127 15.89 15.74 -15.06
CA PHE A 127 17.14 15.37 -15.74
C PHE A 127 17.46 16.26 -16.94
N ALA A 128 16.44 16.69 -17.69
CA ALA A 128 16.64 17.67 -18.75
C ALA A 128 17.24 18.97 -18.18
N GLY A 129 16.67 19.51 -17.10
CA GLY A 129 17.15 20.72 -16.43
C GLY A 129 18.58 20.61 -15.90
N MET A 130 18.95 19.46 -15.31
CA MET A 130 20.32 19.21 -14.87
C MET A 130 21.31 19.16 -16.04
N ASN A 131 20.96 18.56 -17.19
CA ASN A 131 21.85 18.55 -18.35
C ASN A 131 22.06 19.96 -18.94
N TYR A 132 21.05 20.83 -18.91
CA TYR A 132 21.19 22.21 -19.39
C TYR A 132 22.02 23.09 -18.44
N SER A 133 22.01 22.87 -17.12
CA SER A 133 22.78 23.72 -16.18
C SER A 133 24.30 23.60 -16.36
N TRP A 134 24.81 22.48 -16.90
CA TRP A 134 26.24 22.35 -17.25
C TRP A 134 26.60 23.04 -18.56
N LEU A 135 25.64 23.22 -19.46
CA LEU A 135 25.84 23.81 -20.80
C LEU A 135 25.83 25.35 -20.79
N TYR A 136 25.34 25.96 -19.72
CA TYR A 136 25.28 27.42 -19.53
C TYR A 136 26.07 27.91 -18.30
N ALA A 137 27.01 27.09 -17.80
CA ALA A 137 27.90 27.46 -16.70
C ALA A 137 29.19 28.17 -17.16
N GLU A 138 29.25 28.62 -18.42
CA GLU A 138 30.33 29.49 -18.95
C GLU A 138 29.97 30.97 -18.86
#